data_AF-A0A7S0Q7Q4-F1
#
_entry.id   AF-A0A7S0Q7Q4-F1
#
_cell.length_a   1.000
_cell.length_b   1.000
_cell.length_c   1.000
_cell.angle_alpha   90.00
_cell.angle_beta   90.00
_cell.angle_gamma   90.00
#
_symmetry.space_group_name_H-M   'P 1'
#
loop_
_entity.id
_entity.type
_entity.pdbx_description
1 polymer ?
#
loop_
_entity_poly.entity_id
_entity_poly.type
_entity_poly.pdbx_seq_one_letter_code
_entity_poly.pdbx_strand_id
1 'polypeptide(L)'
;MLRSLSNGVRRYPVPAAGATLATRYFCGDIFAQNFEQAERIDWRRTAIITSFGCLMGSGPVYFLFSYLYPTRIRPLVQHSRVASLSAFIAMDLGVLMPFVYLPVFYAVREVGYSPATHVRDSILKGWIRYKEGVFADMRAATAIMVPQDACLVFLVPSYLAVPFVSVTGFIWVVALSISRGANPDAEGGAAGGVASGADNCNLLVDAEDIRKSRSNASYSNSKL
;
A
#
# COMPACT_ATOMS: atom_id res chain seq x y z
N MET A 1 -28.54 -6.32 0.32
CA MET A 1 -27.42 -5.91 1.20
C MET A 1 -26.20 -5.41 0.41
N LEU A 2 -25.62 -6.20 -0.49
CA LEU A 2 -24.40 -5.83 -1.26
C LEU A 2 -24.51 -4.52 -2.07
N ARG A 3 -25.66 -4.26 -2.70
CA ARG A 3 -25.91 -3.01 -3.47
C ARG A 3 -25.96 -1.75 -2.57
N SER A 4 -26.39 -1.89 -1.32
CA SER A 4 -26.39 -0.76 -0.37
C SER A 4 -24.98 -0.45 0.09
N LEU A 5 -24.16 -1.48 0.30
CA LEU A 5 -22.76 -1.35 0.67
C LEU A 5 -21.96 -0.65 -0.45
N SER A 6 -22.17 -1.07 -1.71
CA SER A 6 -21.49 -0.46 -2.85
C SER A 6 -21.85 1.02 -3.03
N ASN A 7 -23.09 1.41 -2.77
CA ASN A 7 -23.53 2.80 -2.84
C ASN A 7 -22.90 3.65 -1.74
N GLY A 8 -22.71 3.08 -0.53
CA GLY A 8 -21.98 3.74 0.55
C GLY A 8 -20.52 3.98 0.22
N VAL A 9 -19.81 2.96 -0.28
CA VAL A 9 -18.39 3.07 -0.68
C VAL A 9 -18.21 4.08 -1.80
N ARG A 10 -19.10 4.12 -2.79
CA ARG A 10 -19.07 5.11 -3.87
C ARG A 10 -19.26 6.55 -3.38
N ARG A 11 -20.05 6.74 -2.32
CA ARG A 11 -20.31 8.08 -1.75
C ARG A 11 -19.15 8.59 -0.92
N TYR A 12 -18.40 7.70 -0.27
CA TYR A 12 -17.27 8.04 0.60
C TYR A 12 -16.04 7.14 0.32
N PRO A 13 -15.42 7.27 -0.87
CA PRO A 13 -14.33 6.38 -1.27
C PRO A 13 -13.06 6.56 -0.44
N VAL A 14 -12.74 7.80 -0.04
CA VAL A 14 -11.56 8.13 0.78
C VAL A 14 -11.63 7.51 2.19
N PRO A 15 -12.70 7.73 2.98
CA PRO A 15 -12.84 7.07 4.27
C PRO A 15 -12.90 5.54 4.15
N ALA A 16 -13.50 5.01 3.09
CA ALA A 16 -13.55 3.56 2.85
C ALA A 16 -12.15 2.97 2.61
N ALA A 17 -11.32 3.64 1.83
CA ALA A 17 -9.92 3.25 1.61
C ALA A 17 -9.11 3.30 2.93
N GLY A 18 -9.25 4.40 3.68
CA GLY A 18 -8.63 4.55 5.01
C GLY A 18 -9.04 3.43 5.97
N ALA A 19 -10.34 3.14 6.08
CA ALA A 19 -10.85 2.10 6.97
C ALA A 19 -10.39 0.69 6.56
N THR A 20 -10.32 0.41 5.25
CA THR A 20 -9.86 -0.87 4.73
C THR A 20 -8.39 -1.10 5.07
N LEU A 21 -7.53 -0.10 4.85
CA LEU A 21 -6.13 -0.20 5.23
C LEU A 21 -5.95 -0.25 6.75
N ALA A 22 -6.66 0.58 7.52
CA ALA A 22 -6.62 0.54 8.98
C ALA A 22 -6.95 -0.86 9.52
N THR A 23 -7.99 -1.50 8.97
CA THR A 23 -8.38 -2.87 9.36
C THR A 23 -7.28 -3.88 9.05
N ARG A 24 -6.66 -3.80 7.87
CA ARG A 24 -5.53 -4.66 7.50
C ARG A 24 -4.36 -4.50 8.46
N TYR A 25 -4.03 -3.26 8.80
CA TYR A 25 -2.92 -2.90 9.67
C TYR A 25 -3.17 -3.36 11.12
N PHE A 26 -4.39 -3.18 11.62
CA PHE A 26 -4.83 -3.69 12.91
C PHE A 26 -4.71 -5.22 13.00
N CYS A 27 -5.30 -5.94 12.04
CA CYS A 27 -5.27 -7.41 12.05
C CYS A 27 -3.85 -7.96 11.90
N GLY A 28 -3.02 -7.35 11.04
CA GLY A 28 -1.65 -7.80 10.83
C GLY A 28 -0.76 -7.58 12.05
N ASP A 29 -0.97 -6.48 12.78
CA ASP A 29 -0.23 -6.22 14.01
C ASP A 29 -0.63 -7.16 15.15
N ILE A 30 -1.94 -7.41 15.35
CA ILE A 30 -2.40 -8.41 16.32
C ILE A 30 -1.87 -9.81 15.99
N PHE A 31 -1.83 -10.16 14.70
CA PHE A 31 -1.25 -11.43 14.26
C PHE A 31 0.25 -11.51 14.55
N ALA A 32 1.01 -10.46 14.26
CA ALA A 32 2.44 -10.37 14.54
C ALA A 32 2.75 -10.50 16.05
N GLN A 33 2.02 -9.78 16.90
CA GLN A 33 2.22 -9.85 18.36
C GLN A 33 1.89 -11.24 18.94
N ASN A 34 0.87 -11.91 18.40
CA ASN A 34 0.58 -13.30 18.75
C ASN A 34 1.70 -14.25 18.29
N PHE A 35 2.28 -14.00 17.11
CA PHE A 35 3.40 -14.80 16.59
C PHE A 35 4.69 -14.60 17.39
N GLU A 36 4.93 -13.38 17.90
CA GLU A 36 6.02 -13.05 18.81
C GLU A 36 5.89 -13.67 20.21
N GLN A 37 4.77 -14.33 20.51
CA GLN A 37 4.45 -14.86 21.85
C GLN A 37 4.54 -13.80 22.95
N ALA A 38 4.18 -12.54 22.62
CA ALA A 38 4.17 -11.48 23.61
C ALA A 38 3.20 -11.82 24.75
N GLU A 39 3.65 -11.72 26.01
CA GLU A 39 2.81 -12.01 27.18
C GLU A 39 1.56 -11.12 27.24
N ARG A 40 1.63 -9.92 26.64
CA ARG A 40 0.52 -8.94 26.57
C ARG A 40 0.55 -8.22 25.22
N ILE A 41 -0.65 -7.95 24.71
CA ILE A 41 -0.84 -7.14 23.50
C ILE A 41 -0.47 -5.68 23.81
N ASP A 42 0.51 -5.15 23.08
CA ASP A 42 0.86 -3.73 23.05
C ASP A 42 -0.15 -2.96 22.18
N TRP A 43 -1.22 -2.49 22.83
CA TRP A 43 -2.24 -1.66 22.20
C TRP A 43 -1.72 -0.32 21.67
N ARG A 44 -0.59 0.18 22.20
CA ARG A 44 0.03 1.42 21.72
C ARG A 44 0.64 1.19 20.34
N ARG A 45 1.41 0.12 20.17
CA ARG A 45 1.94 -0.31 18.86
C ARG A 45 0.80 -0.49 17.85
N THR A 46 -0.26 -1.21 18.24
CA THR A 46 -1.42 -1.43 17.37
C THR A 46 -2.09 -0.12 16.98
N ALA A 47 -2.28 0.82 17.91
CA ALA A 47 -2.87 2.12 17.62
C ALA A 47 -2.02 2.93 16.63
N ILE A 48 -0.69 2.91 16.77
CA ILE A 48 0.25 3.63 15.89
C ILE A 48 0.19 3.07 14.46
N ILE A 49 0.32 1.76 14.31
CA ILE A 49 0.33 1.07 13.01
C ILE A 49 -1.05 1.19 12.34
N THR A 50 -2.14 1.07 13.10
CA THR A 50 -3.51 1.25 12.59
C THR A 50 -3.76 2.70 12.13
N SER A 51 -3.31 3.68 12.91
CA SER A 51 -3.43 5.11 12.55
C SER A 51 -2.64 5.44 11.29
N PHE A 52 -1.45 4.88 11.15
CA PHE A 52 -0.64 4.98 9.94
C PHE A 52 -1.36 4.38 8.73
N GLY A 53 -1.93 3.18 8.85
CA GLY A 53 -2.72 2.56 7.78
C GLY A 53 -3.92 3.42 7.37
N CYS A 54 -4.64 3.99 8.34
CA CYS A 54 -5.77 4.90 8.08
C CYS A 54 -5.34 6.16 7.32
N LEU A 55 -4.25 6.80 7.76
CA LEU A 55 -3.71 8.02 7.16
C LEU A 55 -3.23 7.77 5.73
N MET A 56 -2.50 6.68 5.51
CA MET A 56 -2.01 6.30 4.18
C MET A 56 -3.14 5.94 3.22
N GLY A 57 -4.14 5.20 3.69
CA GLY A 57 -5.28 4.78 2.89
C GLY A 57 -6.19 5.93 2.48
N SER A 58 -6.42 6.88 3.38
CA SER A 58 -7.32 8.01 3.10
C SER A 58 -6.69 9.09 2.19
N GLY A 59 -5.37 9.29 2.24
CA GLY A 59 -4.73 10.35 1.47
C GLY A 59 -3.86 9.81 0.33
N PRO A 60 -2.56 9.57 0.57
CA PRO A 60 -1.59 9.34 -0.50
C PRO A 60 -1.90 8.17 -1.41
N VAL A 61 -2.29 7.02 -0.84
CA VAL A 61 -2.57 5.81 -1.61
C VAL A 61 -3.76 6.05 -2.52
N TYR A 62 -4.87 6.56 -1.99
CA TYR A 62 -6.04 6.88 -2.78
C TYR A 62 -5.73 7.89 -3.89
N PHE A 63 -5.06 9.00 -3.57
CA PHE A 63 -4.73 10.02 -4.57
C PHE A 63 -3.82 9.48 -5.69
N LEU A 64 -2.75 8.80 -5.33
CA LEU A 64 -1.74 8.34 -6.28
C LEU A 64 -2.32 7.26 -7.22
N PHE A 65 -3.11 6.35 -6.67
CA PHE A 65 -3.56 5.17 -7.40
C PHE A 65 -4.97 5.29 -7.98
N SER A 66 -5.89 5.99 -7.31
CA SER A 66 -7.25 6.19 -7.83
C SER A 66 -7.37 7.42 -8.72
N TYR A 67 -6.49 8.42 -8.56
CA TYR A 67 -6.54 9.65 -9.36
C TYR A 67 -5.34 9.80 -10.29
N LEU A 68 -4.10 9.87 -9.77
CA LEU A 68 -2.92 10.21 -10.57
C LEU A 68 -2.58 9.13 -11.62
N TYR A 69 -2.50 7.88 -11.19
CA TYR A 69 -2.12 6.77 -12.06
C TYR A 69 -3.10 6.59 -13.24
N PRO A 70 -4.44 6.52 -13.04
CA PRO A 70 -5.37 6.25 -14.13
C PRO A 70 -5.52 7.44 -15.08
N THR A 71 -5.47 8.67 -14.57
CA THR A 71 -5.69 9.87 -15.41
C THR A 71 -4.43 10.38 -16.10
N ARG A 72 -3.25 10.26 -15.49
CA ARG A 72 -2.02 10.89 -16.01
C ARG A 72 -0.98 9.88 -16.50
N ILE A 73 -0.78 8.78 -15.78
CA ILE A 73 0.33 7.85 -16.06
C ILE A 73 -0.10 6.77 -17.04
N ARG A 74 -1.22 6.10 -16.75
CA ARG A 74 -1.73 4.97 -17.53
C ARG A 74 -1.87 5.27 -19.04
N PRO A 75 -2.42 6.42 -19.49
CA PRO A 75 -2.54 6.70 -20.92
C PRO A 75 -1.21 6.69 -21.67
N LEU A 76 -0.11 6.99 -20.98
CA LEU A 76 1.24 7.06 -21.54
C LEU A 76 1.92 5.67 -21.66
N VAL A 77 1.52 4.72 -20.81
CA VAL A 77 2.21 3.43 -20.64
C VAL A 77 1.38 2.20 -21.00
N GLN A 78 0.10 2.40 -21.34
CA GLN A 78 -0.85 1.33 -21.69
C GLN A 78 -0.46 0.50 -22.92
N HIS A 79 0.49 0.96 -23.72
CA HIS A 79 0.93 0.28 -24.94
C HIS A 79 1.78 -0.97 -24.68
N SER A 80 2.38 -1.09 -23.49
CA SER A 80 3.21 -2.24 -23.12
C SER A 80 2.97 -2.65 -21.67
N ARG A 81 2.81 -3.97 -21.44
CA ARG A 81 2.70 -4.53 -20.08
C ARG A 81 3.94 -4.23 -19.25
N VAL A 82 5.12 -4.33 -19.86
CA VAL A 82 6.39 -4.04 -19.21
C VAL A 82 6.49 -2.55 -18.88
N ALA A 83 6.06 -1.67 -19.79
CA ALA A 83 6.05 -0.23 -19.53
C ALA A 83 5.08 0.17 -18.40
N SER A 84 3.90 -0.47 -18.36
CA SER A 84 2.93 -0.28 -17.27
C SER A 84 3.47 -0.78 -15.93
N LEU A 85 4.10 -1.97 -15.91
CA LEU A 85 4.75 -2.52 -14.72
C LEU A 85 5.88 -1.61 -14.24
N SER A 86 6.78 -1.17 -15.14
CA SER A 86 7.89 -0.30 -14.76
C SER A 86 7.42 1.04 -14.24
N ALA A 87 6.34 1.61 -14.82
CA ALA A 87 5.78 2.86 -14.33
C ALA A 87 5.12 2.70 -12.96
N PHE A 88 4.47 1.57 -12.73
CA PHE A 88 3.89 1.23 -11.43
C PHE A 88 4.98 1.09 -10.36
N ILE A 89 6.02 0.28 -10.61
CA ILE A 89 7.17 0.12 -9.71
C ILE A 89 7.88 1.45 -9.47
N ALA A 90 8.12 2.24 -10.51
CA ALA A 90 8.78 3.54 -10.39
C ALA A 90 7.96 4.53 -9.56
N MET A 91 6.63 4.48 -9.67
CA MET A 91 5.76 5.33 -8.86
C MET A 91 5.69 4.84 -7.41
N ASP A 92 5.61 3.54 -7.17
CA ASP A 92 5.51 2.98 -5.81
C ASP A 92 6.86 3.10 -5.06
N LEU A 93 7.93 2.53 -5.60
CA LEU A 93 9.25 2.55 -4.99
C LEU A 93 9.98 3.87 -5.19
N GLY A 94 9.81 4.53 -6.33
CA GLY A 94 10.54 5.77 -6.62
C GLY A 94 9.89 7.01 -6.01
N VAL A 95 8.56 7.05 -5.90
CA VAL A 95 7.83 8.24 -5.43
C VAL A 95 7.13 7.99 -4.10
N LEU A 96 6.20 7.04 -4.05
CA LEU A 96 5.34 6.86 -2.89
C LEU A 96 6.14 6.44 -1.65
N MET A 97 7.04 5.48 -1.78
CA MET A 97 7.83 4.97 -0.63
C MET A 97 8.73 6.02 0.03
N PRO A 98 9.70 6.61 -0.68
CA PRO A 98 10.66 7.51 -0.07
C PRO A 98 10.02 8.86 0.30
N PHE A 99 9.13 9.40 -0.53
CA PHE A 99 8.65 10.77 -0.31
C PHE A 99 7.39 10.86 0.54
N VAL A 100 6.63 9.78 0.69
CA VAL A 100 5.35 9.83 1.42
C VAL A 100 5.26 8.77 2.50
N TYR A 101 5.38 7.50 2.16
CA TYR A 101 5.17 6.40 3.09
C TYR A 101 6.17 6.43 4.25
N LEU A 102 7.48 6.46 3.97
CA LEU A 102 8.51 6.42 5.01
C LEU A 102 8.47 7.69 5.90
N PRO A 103 8.45 8.93 5.37
CA PRO A 103 8.37 10.12 6.21
C PRO A 103 7.14 10.15 7.12
N VAL A 104 5.97 9.76 6.59
CA VAL A 104 4.73 9.69 7.37
C VAL A 104 4.82 8.59 8.42
N PHE A 105 5.38 7.43 8.09
CA PHE A 105 5.57 6.33 9.03
C PHE A 105 6.44 6.74 10.21
N TYR A 106 7.61 7.33 9.94
CA TYR A 106 8.51 7.81 10.98
C TYR A 106 7.88 8.92 11.82
N ALA A 107 7.14 9.85 11.21
CA ALA A 107 6.44 10.90 11.95
C ALA A 107 5.37 10.33 12.89
N VAL A 108 4.48 9.45 12.39
CA VAL A 108 3.41 8.83 13.18
C VAL A 108 3.98 7.97 14.31
N ARG A 109 5.05 7.21 14.03
CA ARG A 109 5.77 6.42 15.04
C ARG A 109 6.33 7.30 16.15
N GLU A 110 7.09 8.34 15.82
CA GLU A 110 7.72 9.19 16.83
C GLU A 110 6.68 9.93 17.68
N VAL A 111 5.60 10.40 17.07
CA VAL A 111 4.47 11.00 17.80
C VAL A 111 3.81 9.98 18.72
N GLY A 112 3.66 8.73 18.25
CA GLY A 112 3.06 7.65 19.01
C GLY A 112 3.88 7.17 20.20
N TYR A 113 5.21 7.08 20.06
CA TYR A 113 6.12 6.55 21.08
C TYR A 113 6.75 7.61 22.00
N SER A 114 6.87 8.87 21.57
CA SER A 114 7.48 9.91 22.39
C SER A 114 6.64 10.24 23.64
N PRO A 115 7.18 10.11 24.86
CA PRO A 115 6.52 10.63 26.05
C PRO A 115 6.70 12.17 26.10
N ALA A 116 5.60 12.91 25.97
CA ALA A 116 5.44 14.31 26.39
C ALA A 116 6.26 15.43 25.69
N THR A 117 6.98 15.19 24.59
CA THR A 117 7.55 16.29 23.79
C THR A 117 6.51 16.93 22.86
N HIS A 118 6.69 18.20 22.50
CA HIS A 118 5.85 18.85 21.49
C HIS A 118 5.84 18.03 20.19
N VAL A 119 4.67 17.90 19.55
CA VAL A 119 4.47 17.14 18.29
C VAL A 119 5.52 17.51 17.23
N ARG A 120 5.91 18.79 17.19
CA ARG A 120 6.95 19.31 16.31
C ARG A 120 8.30 18.60 16.50
N ASP A 121 8.72 18.41 17.74
CA ASP A 121 10.03 17.81 18.05
C ASP A 121 10.03 16.31 17.71
N SER A 122 8.91 15.63 17.93
CA SER A 122 8.72 14.23 17.51
C SER A 122 8.79 14.09 15.99
N ILE A 123 8.17 15.00 15.23
CA ILE A 123 8.27 15.00 13.76
C ILE A 123 9.72 15.24 13.30
N LEU A 124 10.43 16.19 13.94
CA LEU A 124 11.84 16.46 13.61
C LEU A 124 12.74 15.25 13.91
N LYS A 125 12.54 14.57 15.03
CA LYS A 125 13.22 13.30 15.34
C LYS A 125 12.91 12.24 14.30
N GLY A 126 11.65 12.14 13.87
CA GLY A 126 11.23 11.20 12.84
C GLY A 126 11.92 11.46 11.51
N TRP A 127 12.10 12.73 11.16
CA TRP A 127 12.81 13.15 9.95
C TRP A 127 14.30 12.79 9.97
N ILE A 128 14.97 12.94 11.13
CA ILE A 128 16.38 12.54 11.30
C ILE A 128 16.51 11.02 11.13
N ARG A 129 15.68 10.25 11.85
CA ARG A 129 15.66 8.77 11.76
C ARG A 129 15.32 8.28 10.35
N TYR A 130 14.42 8.97 9.66
CA TYR A 130 14.10 8.69 8.26
C TYR A 130 15.36 8.81 7.38
N LYS A 131 16.12 9.91 7.50
CA LYS A 131 17.34 10.11 6.70
C LYS A 131 18.41 9.05 6.94
N GLU A 132 18.54 8.56 8.16
CA GLU A 132 19.49 7.52 8.52
C GLU A 132 19.07 6.13 8.02
N GLY A 133 17.77 5.82 8.08
CA GLY A 133 17.21 4.51 7.76
C GLY A 133 16.72 4.31 6.32
N VAL A 134 16.49 5.40 5.57
CA VAL A 134 15.77 5.35 4.28
C VAL A 134 16.37 4.36 3.30
N PHE A 135 17.69 4.30 3.14
CA PHE A 135 18.29 3.41 2.15
C PHE A 135 18.14 1.93 2.50
N ALA A 136 18.23 1.61 3.79
CA ALA A 136 18.09 0.23 4.25
C ALA A 136 16.62 -0.21 4.19
N ASP A 137 15.68 0.69 4.53
CA ASP A 137 14.24 0.46 4.33
C ASP A 137 13.87 0.33 2.86
N MET A 138 14.40 1.18 1.99
CA MET A 138 14.18 1.12 0.54
C MET A 138 14.73 -0.17 -0.08
N ARG A 139 15.88 -0.65 0.40
CA ARG A 139 16.45 -1.93 -0.06
C ARG A 139 15.56 -3.11 0.32
N ALA A 140 15.10 -3.14 1.58
CA ALA A 140 14.15 -4.17 2.01
C ALA A 140 12.83 -4.08 1.26
N ALA A 141 12.35 -2.86 1.01
CA ALA A 141 11.16 -2.62 0.21
C ALA A 141 11.28 -3.17 -1.19
N THR A 142 12.38 -2.83 -1.86
CA THR A 142 12.64 -3.29 -3.23
C THR A 142 12.70 -4.81 -3.29
N ALA A 143 13.29 -5.46 -2.28
CA ALA A 143 13.41 -6.91 -2.22
C ALA A 143 12.05 -7.64 -2.14
N ILE A 144 11.01 -7.00 -1.60
CA ILE A 144 9.67 -7.60 -1.46
C ILE A 144 8.72 -7.11 -2.56
N MET A 145 8.75 -5.80 -2.86
CA MET A 145 7.83 -5.14 -3.78
C MET A 145 8.07 -5.54 -5.23
N VAL A 146 9.34 -5.57 -5.68
CA VAL A 146 9.63 -5.89 -7.09
C VAL A 146 9.21 -7.32 -7.44
N PRO A 147 9.52 -8.36 -6.62
CA PRO A 147 9.01 -9.70 -6.88
C PRO A 147 7.48 -9.78 -6.81
N GLN A 148 6.85 -9.10 -5.86
CA GLN A 148 5.38 -9.06 -5.77
C GLN A 148 4.77 -8.52 -7.06
N ASP A 149 5.24 -7.37 -7.55
CA ASP A 149 4.69 -6.71 -8.74
C ASP A 149 4.99 -7.51 -10.01
N ALA A 150 6.16 -8.18 -10.07
CA ALA A 150 6.46 -9.12 -11.14
C ALA A 150 5.51 -10.32 -11.12
N CYS A 151 5.29 -10.96 -9.97
CA CYS A 151 4.32 -12.04 -9.83
C CYS A 151 2.91 -11.59 -10.22
N LEU A 152 2.50 -10.40 -9.78
CA LEU A 152 1.21 -9.81 -10.09
C LEU A 152 0.98 -9.68 -11.60
N VAL A 153 1.99 -9.23 -12.35
CA VAL A 153 1.87 -8.98 -13.79
C VAL A 153 2.06 -10.24 -14.65
N PHE A 154 2.92 -11.17 -14.23
CA PHE A 154 3.27 -12.33 -15.05
C PHE A 154 2.53 -13.61 -14.68
N LEU A 155 2.20 -13.81 -13.40
CA LEU A 155 1.66 -15.09 -12.90
C LEU A 155 0.20 -14.98 -12.49
N VAL A 156 -0.21 -13.84 -11.92
CA VAL A 156 -1.53 -13.70 -11.30
C VAL A 156 -2.57 -13.26 -12.34
N PRO A 157 -3.65 -14.04 -12.56
CA PRO A 157 -4.76 -13.61 -13.40
C PRO A 157 -5.40 -12.34 -12.86
N SER A 158 -5.97 -11.51 -13.74
CA SER A 158 -6.59 -10.23 -13.38
C SER A 158 -7.69 -10.36 -12.31
N TYR A 159 -8.44 -11.46 -12.28
CA TYR A 159 -9.46 -11.72 -11.26
C TYR A 159 -8.89 -12.13 -9.88
N LEU A 160 -7.64 -12.60 -9.80
CA LEU A 160 -6.95 -12.94 -8.54
C LEU A 160 -5.99 -11.86 -8.06
N ALA A 161 -5.82 -10.78 -8.81
CA ALA A 161 -4.85 -9.76 -8.45
C ALA A 161 -5.28 -8.96 -7.20
N VAL A 162 -6.58 -8.69 -6.97
CA VAL A 162 -7.07 -8.10 -5.70
C VAL A 162 -6.73 -8.98 -4.49
N PRO A 163 -7.11 -10.28 -4.44
CA PRO A 163 -6.81 -11.11 -3.28
C PRO A 163 -5.31 -11.36 -3.11
N PHE A 164 -4.56 -11.55 -4.20
CA PHE A 164 -3.09 -11.71 -4.12
C PHE A 164 -2.43 -10.52 -3.43
N VAL A 165 -2.73 -9.31 -3.90
CA VAL A 165 -2.21 -8.06 -3.31
C VAL A 165 -2.66 -7.87 -1.86
N SER A 166 -3.88 -8.30 -1.53
CA SER A 166 -4.38 -8.21 -0.16
C SER A 166 -3.62 -9.13 0.78
N VAL A 167 -3.27 -10.34 0.33
CA VAL A 167 -2.48 -11.31 1.09
C VAL A 167 -1.03 -10.85 1.25
N THR A 168 -0.37 -10.46 0.15
CA THR A 168 1.01 -9.96 0.23
C THR A 168 1.10 -8.69 1.08
N GLY A 169 0.10 -7.81 0.99
CA GLY A 169 -0.03 -6.64 1.85
C GLY A 169 -0.28 -6.95 3.32
N PHE A 170 -0.93 -8.07 3.63
CA PHE A 170 -1.07 -8.54 5.00
C PHE A 170 0.26 -9.10 5.54
N ILE A 171 0.94 -9.95 4.76
CA ILE A 171 2.28 -10.47 5.09
C ILE A 171 3.24 -9.34 5.38
N TRP A 172 3.16 -8.27 4.58
CA TRP A 172 3.95 -7.06 4.78
C TRP A 172 3.70 -6.40 6.13
N VAL A 173 2.44 -6.17 6.49
CA VAL A 173 2.10 -5.56 7.79
C VAL A 173 2.65 -6.42 8.93
N VAL A 174 2.54 -7.75 8.82
CA VAL A 174 3.11 -8.67 9.82
C VAL A 174 4.63 -8.50 9.90
N ALA A 175 5.34 -8.50 8.77
CA ALA A 175 6.78 -8.33 8.73
C ALA A 175 7.21 -6.97 9.31
N LEU A 176 6.55 -5.88 8.89
CA LEU A 176 6.78 -4.53 9.39
C LEU A 176 6.58 -4.45 10.90
N SER A 177 5.51 -5.08 11.39
CA SER A 177 5.17 -5.15 12.79
C SER A 177 6.27 -5.91 13.55
N ILE A 178 6.70 -7.09 13.07
CA ILE A 178 7.77 -7.88 13.71
C ILE A 178 9.10 -7.14 13.78
N SER A 179 9.57 -6.59 12.66
CA SER A 179 10.83 -5.86 12.63
C SER A 179 10.81 -4.70 13.63
N ARG A 180 9.76 -3.88 13.62
CA ARG A 180 9.70 -2.66 14.43
C ARG A 180 9.29 -2.90 15.88
N GLY A 181 8.67 -4.04 16.18
CA GLY A 181 8.27 -4.46 17.53
C GLY A 181 9.44 -4.94 18.38
N ALA A 182 10.45 -5.56 17.75
CA ALA A 182 11.59 -6.15 18.44
C ALA A 182 12.58 -5.12 19.01
N ASN A 183 12.62 -3.88 18.48
CA ASN A 183 13.49 -2.82 18.98
C ASN A 183 12.91 -1.41 18.76
N PRO A 184 12.43 -0.71 19.81
CA PRO A 184 12.05 0.69 19.70
C PRO A 184 13.26 1.62 19.43
N ASP A 185 14.49 1.18 19.77
CA ASP A 185 15.72 2.00 19.72
C ASP A 185 16.79 1.51 18.72
N ALA A 186 16.83 0.23 18.40
CA ALA A 186 17.61 -0.25 17.26
C ALA A 186 16.68 -0.23 16.05
N GLU A 187 17.01 0.52 14.99
CA GLU A 187 16.79 0.09 13.59
C GLU A 187 16.89 1.25 12.60
N GLY A 188 18.00 1.24 11.85
CA GLY A 188 18.02 1.60 10.45
C GLY A 188 17.92 0.32 9.64
N GLY A 189 16.83 0.17 8.90
CA GLY A 189 16.69 -0.88 7.89
C GLY A 189 15.84 -2.06 8.28
N ALA A 190 14.66 -2.12 7.67
CA ALA A 190 14.33 -3.17 6.70
C ALA A 190 12.82 -3.32 6.61
N ALA A 191 12.04 -2.23 6.52
CA ALA A 191 10.60 -2.41 6.37
C ALA A 191 9.87 -1.24 5.67
N GLY A 192 10.03 -1.06 4.35
CA GLY A 192 9.03 -0.35 3.50
C GLY A 192 8.32 -1.28 2.52
N GLY A 193 7.01 -1.13 2.27
CA GLY A 193 6.34 -1.76 1.11
C GLY A 193 5.31 -2.85 1.35
N VAL A 194 4.03 -2.46 1.51
CA VAL A 194 2.92 -2.72 0.57
C VAL A 194 1.83 -1.70 0.91
N ALA A 195 1.88 -0.56 0.23
CA ALA A 195 0.76 0.37 0.13
C ALA A 195 -0.04 0.16 -1.18
N SER A 196 0.27 -0.90 -1.92
CA SER A 196 0.01 -0.98 -3.34
C SER A 196 -1.14 -1.92 -3.66
N GLY A 197 -2.21 -1.42 -4.30
CA GLY A 197 -2.85 -2.15 -5.41
C GLY A 197 -4.23 -2.79 -5.23
N ALA A 198 -4.75 -3.01 -4.01
CA ALA A 198 -6.03 -3.73 -3.85
C ALA A 198 -7.21 -3.01 -4.53
N ASP A 199 -7.19 -1.67 -4.60
CA ASP A 199 -8.22 -0.88 -5.28
C ASP A 199 -7.96 -0.70 -6.80
N ASN A 200 -6.75 -0.98 -7.28
CA ASN A 200 -6.36 -0.76 -8.68
C ASN A 200 -6.52 -1.97 -9.58
N CYS A 201 -6.69 -3.15 -9.00
CA CYS A 201 -6.85 -4.34 -9.81
C CYS A 201 -8.16 -4.28 -10.63
N ASN A 202 -9.18 -3.59 -10.14
CA ASN A 202 -10.38 -3.28 -10.94
C ASN A 202 -10.03 -2.48 -12.22
N LEU A 203 -9.00 -1.63 -12.19
CA LEU A 203 -8.58 -0.85 -13.36
C LEU A 203 -7.86 -1.67 -14.43
N LEU A 204 -7.14 -2.74 -14.03
CA LEU A 204 -6.51 -3.69 -14.96
C LEU A 204 -7.54 -4.68 -15.52
N VAL A 205 -8.49 -5.12 -14.70
CA VAL A 205 -9.66 -5.91 -15.13
C VAL A 205 -10.50 -5.12 -16.16
N ASP A 206 -10.76 -3.84 -15.89
CA ASP A 206 -11.45 -2.94 -16.83
C ASP A 206 -10.70 -2.82 -18.17
N ALA A 207 -9.37 -2.93 -18.18
CA ALA A 207 -8.58 -2.86 -19.41
C ALA A 207 -8.82 -4.08 -20.33
N GLU A 208 -8.92 -5.27 -19.74
CA GLU A 208 -9.18 -6.51 -20.49
C GLU A 208 -10.62 -6.54 -21.00
N ASP A 209 -11.58 -6.07 -20.21
CA ASP A 209 -12.99 -5.98 -20.65
C ASP A 209 -13.20 -4.91 -21.73
N ILE A 210 -12.51 -3.77 -21.66
CA ILE A 210 -12.50 -2.75 -22.72
C ILE A 210 -11.84 -3.29 -24.01
N ARG A 211 -10.82 -4.16 -23.89
CA ARG A 211 -10.17 -4.78 -25.05
C ARG A 211 -11.06 -5.86 -25.70
N LYS A 212 -11.70 -6.72 -24.90
CA LYS A 212 -12.64 -7.75 -25.39
C LYS A 212 -13.86 -7.11 -26.06
N SER A 213 -14.42 -6.06 -25.48
CA SER A 213 -15.54 -5.32 -26.09
C SER A 213 -15.16 -4.65 -27.41
N ARG A 214 -13.96 -4.05 -27.52
CA ARG A 214 -13.46 -3.50 -28.80
C ARG A 214 -13.19 -4.56 -29.87
N SER A 215 -12.64 -5.71 -29.49
CA SER A 215 -12.45 -6.87 -30.38
C SER A 215 -13.78 -7.37 -30.96
N ASN A 216 -14.81 -7.48 -30.12
CA ASN A 216 -16.14 -7.93 -30.53
C ASN A 216 -16.87 -6.90 -31.41
N ALA A 217 -16.70 -5.60 -31.14
CA ALA A 217 -17.24 -4.53 -31.97
C ALA A 217 -16.60 -4.52 -33.38
N SER A 218 -15.30 -4.80 -33.48
CA SER A 218 -14.61 -4.87 -34.78
C SER A 218 -15.04 -6.07 -35.62
N TYR A 219 -15.43 -7.19 -34.99
CA TYR A 219 -15.94 -8.38 -35.66
C TYR A 219 -17.38 -8.22 -36.17
N SER A 220 -18.19 -7.37 -35.52
CA SER A 220 -19.56 -7.10 -35.94
C SER A 220 -19.63 -6.22 -37.18
N ASN A 221 -18.67 -5.31 -37.38
CA ASN A 221 -18.65 -4.40 -38.53
C ASN A 221 -18.06 -5.02 -39.80
N SER A 222 -17.44 -6.19 -39.74
CA SER A 222 -16.90 -6.88 -40.92
C SER A 222 -17.86 -7.90 -41.55
N LYS A 223 -19.09 -8.00 -41.03
CA LYS A 223 -20.15 -8.90 -41.50
C LYS A 223 -21.35 -8.18 -42.12
N LEU A 224 -21.26 -6.86 -42.29
CA LEU A 224 -22.20 -6.00 -43.01
C LEU A 224 -21.50 -5.47 -44.27
#